data_AF-A0A380TEQ7-F1
#
_entry.id   AF-A0A380TEQ7-F1
#
_cell.length_a   1.000
_cell.length_b   1.000
_cell.length_c   1.000
_cell.angle_alpha   90.00
_cell.angle_beta   90.00
_cell.angle_gamma   90.00
#
_symmetry.space_group_name_H-M   'P 1'
#
loop_
_entity.id
_entity.type
_entity.pdbx_description
1 polymer ?
#
loop_
_entity_poly.entity_id
_entity_poly.type
_entity_poly.pdbx_seq_one_letter_code
_entity_poly.pdbx_strand_id
1 'polypeptide(L)'
;MVHIDGQRQAAARAALTSGDIDITAFQGVGLMEPFATAQVEHVLSGPIGRVPFLLTEVRLVNQEGYQVFRGALASFATGRGGEAITVVGRDWGLIGNAVARFGSTIERVTLEDPTFEAIFEAYGTDQVEARVVLTTTMLERLRALDTLARGLSFRCAFAGGRILLAFPGMRWRPSWWLVARPLAGWVTDYRQWLETLIRLPARIIEVLALGPASRSGMASPAGPARLLAAAPAPVNVTAAADEPFTGGLSRIVAGVGMALIYIASGTLFGGLAAFFGWMILREEGWSAIVGNAFMPMIALGLLYGIGAVGFGAMRLFTFVRTWRGPLRGLPASGWPGARRRT
;
A
#
# COMPACT_ATOMS: atom_id res chain seq x y z
N MET A 1 10.25 10.86 -11.30
CA MET A 1 9.17 10.22 -10.53
C MET A 1 8.25 11.30 -10.01
N VAL A 2 6.95 11.07 -10.06
CA VAL A 2 5.88 11.98 -9.62
C VAL A 2 5.04 11.23 -8.59
N HIS A 3 4.72 11.91 -7.49
CA HIS A 3 3.78 11.42 -6.49
C HIS A 3 2.48 12.20 -6.59
N ILE A 4 1.36 11.48 -6.60
CA ILE A 4 0.02 12.03 -6.59
C ILE A 4 -0.70 11.46 -5.37
N ASP A 5 -1.23 12.36 -4.56
CA ASP A 5 -2.09 12.03 -3.43
C ASP A 5 -3.49 11.64 -3.95
N GLY A 6 -4.04 10.52 -3.48
CA GLY A 6 -5.37 10.04 -3.85
C GLY A 6 -6.50 11.02 -3.50
N GLN A 7 -6.26 11.93 -2.54
CA GLN A 7 -7.18 13.03 -2.24
C GLN A 7 -7.32 14.03 -3.40
N ARG A 8 -6.29 14.13 -4.26
CA ARG A 8 -6.39 14.89 -5.52
C ARG A 8 -7.09 14.03 -6.57
N GLN A 9 -8.38 13.79 -6.37
CA GLN A 9 -9.18 12.84 -7.16
C GLN A 9 -9.06 13.05 -8.68
N ALA A 10 -9.03 14.30 -9.15
CA ALA A 10 -8.83 14.60 -10.57
C ALA A 10 -7.47 14.13 -11.11
N ALA A 11 -6.39 14.40 -10.37
CA ALA A 11 -5.03 14.00 -10.75
C ALA A 11 -4.82 12.48 -10.60
N ALA A 12 -5.38 11.88 -9.55
CA ALA A 12 -5.34 10.44 -9.32
C ALA A 12 -6.12 9.70 -10.42
N ARG A 13 -7.33 10.17 -10.76
CA ARG A 13 -8.11 9.63 -11.88
C ARG A 13 -7.35 9.77 -13.19
N ALA A 14 -6.84 10.97 -13.50
CA ALA A 14 -6.07 11.20 -14.73
C ALA A 14 -4.83 10.29 -14.85
N ALA A 15 -4.15 9.99 -13.74
CA ALA A 15 -3.02 9.07 -13.74
C ALA A 15 -3.43 7.60 -13.95
N LEU A 16 -4.57 7.20 -13.41
CA LEU A 16 -5.10 5.83 -13.49
C LEU A 16 -5.90 5.53 -14.76
N THR A 17 -6.26 6.57 -15.53
CA THR A 17 -6.92 6.45 -16.83
C THR A 17 -6.04 7.03 -17.95
N SER A 18 -4.76 7.27 -17.68
CA SER A 18 -3.84 7.78 -18.69
C SER A 18 -3.60 6.71 -19.74
N GLY A 19 -3.49 7.08 -21.01
CA GLY A 19 -3.25 6.11 -22.10
C GLY A 19 -2.01 5.25 -21.90
N ASP A 20 -1.06 5.66 -21.05
CA ASP A 20 0.13 4.90 -20.65
C ASP A 20 -0.14 3.87 -19.54
N ILE A 21 -1.11 4.13 -18.64
CA ILE A 21 -1.54 3.22 -17.57
C ILE A 21 -3.05 3.32 -17.30
N ASP A 22 -3.74 2.18 -17.43
CA ASP A 22 -5.18 2.04 -17.18
C ASP A 22 -5.44 1.01 -16.06
N ILE A 23 -6.15 1.41 -15.01
CA ILE A 23 -6.56 0.51 -13.92
C ILE A 23 -7.56 -0.54 -14.39
N THR A 24 -8.38 -0.22 -15.39
CA THR A 24 -9.35 -1.17 -15.97
C THR A 24 -8.65 -2.30 -16.72
N ALA A 25 -7.39 -2.10 -17.12
CA ALA A 25 -6.56 -3.13 -17.72
C ALA A 25 -6.45 -4.38 -16.85
N PHE A 26 -6.35 -4.20 -15.52
CA PHE A 26 -6.25 -5.29 -14.55
C PHE A 26 -7.49 -6.17 -14.53
N GLN A 27 -8.66 -5.56 -14.67
CA GLN A 27 -9.91 -6.29 -14.88
C GLN A 27 -9.90 -6.91 -16.28
N GLY A 28 -9.54 -6.12 -17.31
CA GLY A 28 -9.43 -6.48 -18.72
C GLY A 28 -8.69 -7.80 -18.97
N VAL A 29 -7.54 -7.99 -18.30
CA VAL A 29 -6.67 -9.17 -18.41
C VAL A 29 -7.06 -10.33 -17.48
N GLY A 30 -8.14 -10.20 -16.71
CA GLY A 30 -8.55 -11.22 -15.73
C GLY A 30 -7.68 -11.28 -14.47
N LEU A 31 -6.76 -10.32 -14.26
CA LEU A 31 -5.90 -10.28 -13.06
C LEU A 31 -6.70 -9.88 -11.81
N MET A 32 -7.87 -9.27 -11.98
CA MET A 32 -8.80 -8.83 -10.94
C MET A 32 -10.23 -9.21 -11.29
N GLU A 33 -11.01 -9.51 -10.25
CA GLU A 33 -12.47 -9.57 -10.36
C GLU A 33 -13.07 -8.23 -10.79
N PRO A 34 -14.26 -8.22 -11.40
CA PRO A 34 -14.96 -6.99 -11.73
C PRO A 34 -15.14 -6.06 -10.52
N PHE A 35 -14.72 -4.81 -10.67
CA PHE A 35 -14.89 -3.76 -9.66
C PHE A 35 -15.56 -2.52 -10.26
N ALA A 36 -16.32 -1.81 -9.44
CA ALA A 36 -17.00 -0.57 -9.81
C ALA A 36 -16.31 0.66 -9.23
N THR A 37 -15.71 0.52 -8.05
CA THR A 37 -15.07 1.63 -7.33
C THR A 37 -13.62 1.30 -7.00
N ALA A 38 -12.73 2.23 -7.31
CA ALA A 38 -11.32 2.20 -6.93
C ALA A 38 -11.04 3.31 -5.91
N GLN A 39 -10.81 2.92 -4.66
CA GLN A 39 -10.38 3.81 -3.58
C GLN A 39 -8.87 3.91 -3.58
N VAL A 40 -8.35 5.04 -4.03
CA VAL A 40 -6.92 5.26 -4.29
C VAL A 40 -6.32 6.04 -3.15
N GLU A 41 -5.17 5.58 -2.67
CA GLU A 41 -4.47 6.25 -1.59
C GLU A 41 -3.35 7.13 -2.12
N HIS A 42 -2.46 6.52 -2.88
CA HIS A 42 -1.27 7.15 -3.40
C HIS A 42 -0.93 6.55 -4.74
N VAL A 43 -0.51 7.41 -5.65
CA VAL A 43 -0.02 7.02 -6.97
C VAL A 43 1.41 7.51 -7.11
N LEU A 44 2.29 6.61 -7.50
CA LEU A 44 3.64 6.91 -7.96
C LEU A 44 3.72 6.62 -9.43
N SER A 45 4.11 7.62 -10.21
CA SER A 45 4.18 7.50 -11.65
C SER A 45 5.42 8.16 -12.22
N GLY A 46 5.72 7.83 -13.46
CA GLY A 46 6.74 8.50 -14.25
C GLY A 46 7.72 7.51 -14.85
N PRO A 47 8.76 8.01 -15.53
CA PRO A 47 9.77 7.15 -16.11
C PRO A 47 10.87 6.81 -15.09
N ILE A 48 11.21 5.52 -14.99
CA ILE A 48 12.52 5.08 -14.47
C ILE A 48 13.34 4.63 -15.68
N GLY A 49 14.44 5.34 -15.94
CA GLY A 49 15.16 5.20 -17.20
C GLY A 49 14.27 5.56 -18.40
N ARG A 50 13.91 4.56 -19.20
CA ARG A 50 13.02 4.67 -20.39
C ARG A 50 11.75 3.81 -20.26
N VAL A 51 11.44 3.32 -19.06
CA VAL A 51 10.26 2.51 -18.76
C VAL A 51 9.27 3.39 -17.99
N PRO A 52 8.16 3.81 -18.61
CA PRO A 52 7.03 4.38 -17.90
C PRO A 52 6.47 3.37 -16.91
N PHE A 53 6.25 3.80 -15.67
CA PHE A 53 5.60 2.98 -14.66
C PHE A 53 4.52 3.75 -13.90
N LEU A 54 3.63 2.98 -13.29
CA LEU A 54 2.71 3.38 -12.24
C LEU A 54 2.80 2.36 -11.11
N LEU A 55 2.76 2.84 -9.87
CA LEU A 55 2.54 2.03 -8.68
C LEU A 55 1.51 2.75 -7.82
N THR A 56 0.42 2.07 -7.47
CA THR A 56 -0.66 2.66 -6.67
C THR A 56 -1.12 1.73 -5.57
N GLU A 57 -1.35 2.25 -4.37
CA GLU A 57 -2.11 1.54 -3.34
C GLU A 57 -3.61 1.79 -3.56
N VAL A 58 -4.39 0.71 -3.60
CA VAL A 58 -5.81 0.78 -3.93
C VAL A 58 -6.62 -0.27 -3.17
N ARG A 59 -7.85 0.12 -2.81
CA ARG A 59 -8.92 -0.81 -2.44
C ARG A 59 -9.97 -0.82 -3.56
N LEU A 60 -10.21 -2.00 -4.11
CA LEU A 60 -11.22 -2.20 -5.16
C LEU A 60 -12.47 -2.81 -4.54
N VAL A 61 -13.62 -2.28 -4.96
CA VAL A 61 -14.94 -2.65 -4.45
C VAL A 61 -15.86 -2.96 -5.63
N ASN A 62 -16.61 -4.06 -5.55
CA ASN A 62 -17.58 -4.44 -6.57
C ASN A 62 -18.84 -3.54 -6.54
N GLN A 63 -19.81 -3.81 -7.40
CA GLN A 63 -21.07 -3.05 -7.44
C GLN A 63 -21.93 -3.21 -6.17
N GLU A 64 -21.79 -4.34 -5.48
CA GLU A 64 -22.54 -4.69 -4.27
C GLU A 64 -21.91 -4.11 -2.99
N GLY A 65 -20.73 -3.50 -3.09
CA GLY A 65 -20.02 -2.93 -1.95
C GLY A 65 -18.99 -3.86 -1.28
N TYR A 66 -18.79 -5.08 -1.80
CA TYR A 66 -17.80 -6.02 -1.30
C TYR A 66 -16.38 -5.69 -1.78
N GLN A 67 -15.41 -5.82 -0.87
CA GLN A 67 -14.00 -5.62 -1.18
C GLN A 67 -13.47 -6.82 -1.99
N VAL A 68 -13.16 -6.60 -3.27
CA VAL A 68 -12.58 -7.62 -4.15
C VAL A 68 -11.05 -7.61 -4.13
N PHE A 69 -10.44 -6.46 -3.81
CA PHE A 69 -8.99 -6.35 -3.70
C PHE A 69 -8.56 -5.25 -2.73
N ARG A 70 -7.45 -5.50 -2.04
CA ARG A 70 -6.75 -4.48 -1.26
C ARG A 70 -5.26 -4.76 -1.32
N GLY A 71 -4.50 -3.81 -1.85
CA GLY A 71 -3.07 -3.98 -2.05
C GLY A 71 -2.47 -2.90 -2.94
N ALA A 72 -1.32 -3.20 -3.52
CA ALA A 72 -0.69 -2.34 -4.51
C ALA A 72 -0.85 -2.92 -5.93
N LEU A 73 -1.12 -2.04 -6.89
CA LEU A 73 -1.10 -2.35 -8.33
C LEU A 73 0.08 -1.63 -8.96
N ALA A 74 0.82 -2.32 -9.82
CA ALA A 74 1.90 -1.73 -10.59
C ALA A 74 1.73 -2.03 -12.08
N SER A 75 2.03 -1.06 -12.92
CA SER A 75 2.01 -1.22 -14.37
C SER A 75 3.31 -0.67 -14.95
N PHE A 76 3.91 -1.43 -15.87
CA PHE A 76 5.15 -1.07 -16.55
C PHE A 76 4.94 -1.21 -18.06
N ALA A 77 5.19 -0.14 -18.81
CA ALA A 77 5.12 -0.20 -20.26
C ALA A 77 6.39 -0.87 -20.82
N THR A 78 6.21 -1.97 -21.54
CA THR A 78 7.26 -2.72 -22.21
C THR A 78 7.21 -2.46 -23.71
N GLY A 79 8.36 -2.23 -24.35
CA GLY A 79 8.43 -1.97 -25.79
C GLY A 79 8.11 -3.17 -26.69
N ARG A 80 7.69 -4.31 -26.11
CA ARG A 80 7.37 -5.55 -26.83
C ARG A 80 5.89 -5.85 -26.57
N GLY A 81 5.03 -5.47 -27.51
CA GLY A 81 3.61 -5.80 -27.47
C GLY A 81 3.28 -6.97 -28.39
N GLY A 82 2.63 -7.98 -27.84
CA GLY A 82 1.91 -9.03 -28.58
C GLY A 82 0.41 -8.90 -28.35
N GLU A 83 -0.39 -9.64 -29.13
CA GLU A 83 -1.84 -9.68 -28.97
C GLU A 83 -2.28 -10.67 -27.88
N ALA A 84 -1.43 -11.64 -27.51
CA ALA A 84 -1.75 -12.60 -26.47
C ALA A 84 -1.65 -12.01 -25.05
N ILE A 85 -2.51 -12.53 -24.19
CA ILE A 85 -2.49 -12.29 -22.75
C ILE A 85 -1.85 -13.50 -22.10
N THR A 86 -0.88 -13.27 -21.22
CA THR A 86 -0.29 -14.32 -20.37
C THR A 86 -0.39 -13.91 -18.91
N VAL A 87 -1.04 -14.73 -18.08
CA VAL A 87 -1.24 -14.51 -16.65
C VAL A 87 -0.40 -15.52 -15.86
N VAL A 88 0.29 -15.05 -14.83
CA VAL A 88 1.09 -15.86 -13.91
C VAL A 88 0.70 -15.52 -12.47
N GLY A 89 0.43 -16.52 -11.65
CA GLY A 89 0.10 -16.34 -10.25
C GLY A 89 0.23 -17.61 -9.43
N ARG A 90 0.20 -17.46 -8.10
CA ARG A 90 0.21 -18.59 -7.14
C ARG A 90 -1.19 -19.16 -6.84
N ASP A 91 -2.25 -18.43 -7.21
CA ASP A 91 -3.61 -18.65 -6.73
C ASP A 91 -4.56 -19.03 -7.88
N TRP A 92 -5.08 -20.26 -7.82
CA TRP A 92 -6.05 -20.81 -8.78
C TRP A 92 -7.33 -19.97 -8.87
N GLY A 93 -7.79 -19.32 -7.79
CA GLY A 93 -9.09 -18.63 -7.77
C GLY A 93 -9.20 -17.48 -8.79
N LEU A 94 -8.14 -16.70 -8.95
CA LEU A 94 -8.10 -15.58 -9.91
C LEU A 94 -7.72 -15.99 -11.32
N ILE A 95 -6.97 -17.08 -11.46
CA ILE A 95 -6.78 -17.74 -12.75
C ILE A 95 -8.13 -18.26 -13.26
N GLY A 96 -8.94 -18.84 -12.38
CA GLY A 96 -10.33 -19.20 -12.67
C GLY A 96 -11.16 -18.01 -13.15
N ASN A 97 -10.98 -16.82 -12.57
CA ASN A 97 -11.64 -15.60 -13.03
C ASN A 97 -11.16 -15.15 -14.42
N ALA A 98 -9.86 -15.29 -14.73
CA ALA A 98 -9.36 -15.04 -16.08
C ALA A 98 -9.95 -16.04 -17.08
N VAL A 99 -9.98 -17.33 -16.74
CA VAL A 99 -10.64 -18.39 -17.54
C VAL A 99 -12.12 -18.09 -17.76
N ALA A 100 -12.85 -17.73 -16.71
CA ALA A 100 -14.27 -17.35 -16.83
C ALA A 100 -14.47 -16.12 -17.73
N ARG A 101 -13.55 -15.16 -17.71
CA ARG A 101 -13.63 -13.93 -18.52
C ARG A 101 -13.33 -14.17 -20.00
N PHE A 102 -12.33 -14.98 -20.31
CA PHE A 102 -11.90 -15.24 -21.69
C PHE A 102 -12.53 -16.51 -22.28
N GLY A 103 -13.25 -17.29 -21.48
CA GLY A 103 -13.81 -18.57 -21.89
C GLY A 103 -12.72 -19.57 -22.29
N SER A 104 -13.00 -20.35 -23.34
CA SER A 104 -12.06 -21.35 -23.89
C SER A 104 -10.81 -20.75 -24.54
N THR A 105 -10.70 -19.43 -24.64
CA THR A 105 -9.57 -18.78 -25.31
C THR A 105 -8.33 -18.74 -24.45
N ILE A 106 -8.45 -18.80 -23.12
CA ILE A 106 -7.28 -18.86 -22.23
C ILE A 106 -7.09 -20.28 -21.70
N GLU A 107 -5.88 -20.81 -21.87
CA GLU A 107 -5.54 -22.18 -21.52
C GLU A 107 -4.35 -22.21 -20.58
N ARG A 108 -4.24 -23.29 -19.79
CA ARG A 108 -3.06 -23.53 -18.96
C ARG A 108 -1.86 -23.78 -19.86
N VAL A 109 -0.78 -23.04 -19.63
CA VAL A 109 0.49 -23.18 -20.35
C VAL A 109 1.43 -24.00 -19.49
N THR A 110 1.62 -25.27 -19.84
CA THR A 110 2.60 -26.13 -19.16
C THR A 110 4.02 -25.72 -19.54
N LEU A 111 4.81 -25.40 -18.52
CA LEU A 111 6.22 -25.04 -18.63
C LEU A 111 7.12 -26.24 -18.28
N GLU A 112 8.30 -26.31 -18.88
CA GLU A 112 9.27 -27.41 -18.68
C GLU A 112 10.03 -27.31 -17.34
N ASP A 113 9.77 -26.27 -16.54
CA ASP A 113 10.46 -26.04 -15.28
C ASP A 113 9.58 -26.48 -14.08
N PRO A 114 9.84 -27.67 -13.49
CA PRO A 114 9.03 -28.20 -12.39
C PRO A 114 9.12 -27.35 -11.13
N THR A 115 10.24 -26.63 -10.93
CA THR A 115 10.38 -25.72 -9.78
C THR A 115 9.55 -24.44 -9.96
N PHE A 116 9.15 -24.11 -11.19
CA PHE A 116 8.27 -22.97 -11.48
C PHE A 116 6.83 -23.38 -11.26
N GLU A 117 6.42 -24.48 -11.89
CA GLU A 117 5.07 -25.05 -11.79
C GLU A 117 4.68 -25.41 -10.35
N ALA A 118 5.66 -25.68 -9.47
CA ALA A 118 5.42 -25.90 -8.04
C ALA A 118 5.00 -24.64 -7.26
N ILE A 119 5.33 -23.45 -7.76
CA ILE A 119 5.07 -22.16 -7.10
C ILE A 119 4.00 -21.36 -7.84
N PHE A 120 4.07 -21.35 -9.16
CA PHE A 120 3.27 -20.53 -10.04
C PHE A 120 2.57 -21.37 -11.08
N GLU A 121 1.40 -20.92 -11.48
CA GLU A 121 0.69 -21.43 -12.63
C GLU A 121 0.64 -20.35 -13.72
N ALA A 122 0.75 -20.77 -14.97
CA ALA A 122 0.75 -19.91 -16.13
C ALA A 122 -0.45 -20.22 -17.04
N TYR A 123 -1.11 -19.16 -17.50
CA TYR A 123 -2.27 -19.22 -18.38
C TYR A 123 -2.07 -18.25 -19.53
N GLY A 124 -2.41 -18.64 -20.74
CA GLY A 124 -2.17 -17.86 -21.94
C GLY A 124 -3.32 -17.97 -22.91
N THR A 125 -3.61 -16.89 -23.64
CA THR A 125 -4.56 -16.96 -24.77
C THR A 125 -3.96 -17.62 -26.01
N ASP A 126 -2.64 -17.70 -26.06
CA ASP A 126 -1.86 -18.40 -27.07
C ASP A 126 -0.66 -19.05 -26.37
N GLN A 127 -0.56 -20.37 -26.44
CA GLN A 127 0.52 -21.12 -25.78
C GLN A 127 1.91 -20.84 -26.40
N VAL A 128 1.96 -20.48 -27.69
CA VAL A 128 3.21 -20.17 -28.38
C VAL A 128 3.69 -18.78 -27.95
N GLU A 129 2.83 -17.76 -28.00
CA GLU A 129 3.21 -16.42 -27.52
C GLU A 129 3.53 -16.41 -26.02
N ALA A 130 2.81 -17.19 -25.21
CA ALA A 130 3.11 -17.31 -23.79
C ALA A 130 4.53 -17.81 -23.53
N ARG A 131 5.03 -18.79 -24.30
CA ARG A 131 6.42 -19.30 -24.18
C ARG A 131 7.47 -18.31 -24.68
N VAL A 132 7.12 -17.43 -25.62
CA VAL A 132 8.01 -16.33 -26.05
C VAL A 132 8.23 -15.32 -24.92
N VAL A 133 7.22 -15.08 -24.08
CA VAL A 133 7.33 -14.20 -22.92
C VAL A 133 7.96 -14.93 -21.72
N LEU A 134 7.50 -16.15 -21.46
CA LEU A 134 7.91 -17.01 -20.34
C LEU A 134 9.18 -17.82 -20.67
N THR A 135 10.21 -17.12 -21.15
CA THR A 135 11.55 -17.72 -21.33
C THR A 135 12.11 -18.19 -19.99
N THR A 136 13.07 -19.13 -20.00
CA THR A 136 13.77 -19.59 -18.79
C THR A 136 14.28 -18.43 -17.94
N THR A 137 14.88 -17.43 -18.58
CA THR A 137 15.33 -16.22 -17.88
C THR A 137 14.20 -15.41 -17.26
N MET A 138 13.01 -15.35 -17.88
CA MET A 138 11.86 -14.66 -17.29
C MET A 138 11.30 -15.42 -16.08
N LEU A 139 11.25 -16.76 -16.13
CA LEU A 139 10.84 -17.59 -15.00
C LEU A 139 11.72 -17.37 -13.78
N GLU A 140 13.05 -17.34 -13.97
CA GLU A 140 14.02 -17.00 -12.91
C GLU A 140 13.78 -15.61 -12.33
N ARG A 141 13.50 -14.62 -13.19
CA ARG A 141 13.22 -13.24 -12.76
C ARG A 141 11.91 -13.13 -11.98
N LEU A 142 10.89 -13.89 -12.35
CA LEU A 142 9.63 -13.97 -11.60
C LEU A 142 9.84 -14.60 -10.21
N ARG A 143 10.70 -15.62 -10.07
CA ARG A 143 11.11 -16.15 -8.76
C ARG A 143 11.93 -15.16 -7.93
N ALA A 144 12.82 -14.40 -8.58
CA ALA A 144 13.57 -13.35 -7.90
C ALA A 144 12.62 -12.24 -7.40
N LEU A 145 11.59 -11.89 -8.19
CA LEU A 145 10.54 -10.97 -7.79
C LEU A 145 9.72 -11.49 -6.61
N ASP A 146 9.42 -12.79 -6.58
CA ASP A 146 8.75 -13.47 -5.47
C ASP A 146 9.53 -13.34 -4.16
N THR A 147 10.84 -13.58 -4.24
CA THR A 147 11.76 -13.43 -3.11
C THR A 147 11.81 -11.98 -2.62
N LEU A 148 11.81 -11.02 -3.55
CA LEU A 148 11.78 -9.60 -3.25
C LEU A 148 10.48 -9.17 -2.55
N ALA A 149 9.35 -9.80 -2.88
CA ALA A 149 8.07 -9.54 -2.25
C ALA A 149 8.00 -10.03 -0.78
N ARG A 150 9.05 -10.71 -0.27
CA ARG A 150 9.21 -11.16 1.14
C ARG A 150 7.99 -11.94 1.65
N GLY A 151 7.42 -12.80 0.82
CA GLY A 151 6.26 -13.62 1.16
C GLY A 151 4.90 -12.96 0.90
N LEU A 152 4.86 -11.71 0.42
CA LEU A 152 3.65 -11.18 -0.23
C LEU A 152 3.47 -11.94 -1.54
N SER A 153 2.33 -12.60 -1.71
CA SER A 153 1.98 -13.15 -3.01
C SER A 153 1.92 -12.01 -4.03
N PHE A 154 2.33 -12.28 -5.27
CA PHE A 154 2.08 -11.35 -6.37
C PHE A 154 1.40 -12.09 -7.51
N ARG A 155 0.73 -11.30 -8.34
CA ARG A 155 0.09 -11.74 -9.58
C ARG A 155 0.65 -10.90 -10.70
N CYS A 156 0.91 -11.51 -11.84
CA CYS A 156 1.51 -10.88 -13.00
C CYS A 156 0.69 -11.17 -14.24
N ALA A 157 0.52 -10.18 -15.10
CA ALA A 157 0.01 -10.37 -16.45
C ALA A 157 0.88 -9.62 -17.46
N PHE A 158 1.15 -10.28 -18.58
CA PHE A 158 1.80 -9.72 -19.76
C PHE A 158 0.71 -9.53 -20.82
N ALA A 159 0.45 -8.29 -21.21
CA ALA A 159 -0.57 -7.97 -22.20
C ALA A 159 -0.31 -6.62 -22.85
N GLY A 160 -0.42 -6.54 -24.18
CA GLY A 160 -0.42 -5.27 -24.90
C GLY A 160 0.80 -4.37 -24.67
N GLY A 161 1.99 -4.97 -24.59
CA GLY A 161 3.22 -4.21 -24.33
C GLY A 161 3.26 -3.65 -22.92
N ARG A 162 2.65 -4.37 -21.96
CA ARG A 162 2.66 -4.01 -20.55
C ARG A 162 2.88 -5.23 -19.68
N ILE A 163 3.49 -4.97 -18.53
CA ILE A 163 3.53 -5.87 -17.40
C ILE A 163 2.67 -5.25 -16.30
N LEU A 164 1.60 -5.97 -15.94
CA LEU A 164 0.69 -5.62 -14.88
C LEU A 164 1.00 -6.52 -13.68
N LEU A 165 1.29 -5.91 -12.54
CA LEU A 165 1.60 -6.60 -11.29
C LEU A 165 0.60 -6.19 -10.23
N ALA A 166 0.13 -7.16 -9.46
CA ALA A 166 -0.69 -6.92 -8.30
C ALA A 166 -0.09 -7.59 -7.07
N PHE A 167 0.03 -6.81 -5.99
CA PHE A 167 0.56 -7.24 -4.71
C PHE A 167 -0.56 -7.15 -3.66
N PRO A 168 -1.34 -8.24 -3.46
CA PRO A 168 -2.36 -8.28 -2.42
C PRO A 168 -1.73 -8.04 -1.04
N GLY A 169 -2.42 -7.29 -0.18
CA GLY A 169 -1.95 -7.01 1.17
C GLY A 169 -0.78 -6.02 1.27
N MET A 170 -0.13 -5.66 0.15
CA MET A 170 0.86 -4.60 0.15
C MET A 170 0.18 -3.26 0.43
N ARG A 171 0.56 -2.64 1.54
CA ARG A 171 0.09 -1.32 1.96
C ARG A 171 1.28 -0.39 2.03
N TRP A 172 1.08 0.92 2.07
CA TRP A 172 2.12 1.91 2.40
C TRP A 172 1.93 2.46 3.81
N ARG A 173 0.87 2.02 4.49
CA ARG A 173 0.57 2.35 5.89
C ARG A 173 1.18 1.34 6.84
N PRO A 174 1.73 1.78 7.99
CA PRO A 174 1.99 0.90 9.10
C PRO A 174 0.66 0.44 9.68
N SER A 175 0.65 -0.78 10.19
CA SER A 175 -0.51 -1.29 10.90
C SER A 175 -0.76 -0.56 12.23
N TRP A 176 -2.03 -0.34 12.58
CA TRP A 176 -2.41 0.42 13.77
C TRP A 176 -1.92 -0.20 15.10
N TRP A 177 -1.69 -1.52 15.16
CA TRP A 177 -1.18 -2.18 16.35
C TRP A 177 0.29 -1.85 16.66
N LEU A 178 1.03 -1.24 15.72
CA LEU A 178 2.41 -0.80 15.97
C LEU A 178 2.49 0.32 17.03
N VAL A 179 1.38 0.98 17.34
CA VAL A 179 1.27 1.95 18.45
C VAL A 179 1.58 1.30 19.80
N ALA A 180 1.34 -0.01 19.95
CA ALA A 180 1.66 -0.74 21.17
C ALA A 180 3.16 -1.04 21.32
N ARG A 181 3.99 -0.80 20.28
CA ARG A 181 5.44 -1.03 20.32
C ARG A 181 6.19 0.26 20.68
N PRO A 182 7.39 0.16 21.28
CA PRO A 182 8.25 1.31 21.53
C PRO A 182 8.56 2.09 20.25
N LEU A 183 8.37 3.42 20.29
CA LEU A 183 8.45 4.30 19.12
C LEU A 183 9.74 4.14 18.32
N ALA A 184 10.89 4.08 19.00
CA ALA A 184 12.20 4.05 18.37
C ALA A 184 12.41 2.83 17.44
N GLY A 185 11.85 1.67 17.82
CA GLY A 185 12.00 0.44 17.07
C GLY A 185 11.15 0.42 15.80
N TRP A 186 9.81 0.51 15.97
CA TRP A 186 8.90 0.31 14.83
C TRP A 186 9.00 1.42 13.78
N VAL A 187 9.38 2.62 14.17
CA VAL A 187 9.64 3.73 13.25
C VAL A 187 10.77 3.40 12.28
N THR A 188 11.85 2.81 12.79
CA THR A 188 13.03 2.50 11.99
C THR A 188 12.68 1.39 11.00
N ASP A 189 11.99 0.36 11.47
CA ASP A 189 11.43 -0.71 10.64
C ASP A 189 10.52 -0.14 9.54
N TYR A 190 9.62 0.77 9.90
CA TYR A 190 8.69 1.40 8.97
C TYR A 190 9.40 2.26 7.93
N ARG A 191 10.45 3.00 8.31
CA ARG A 191 11.27 3.78 7.37
C ARG A 191 11.95 2.89 6.35
N GLN A 192 12.58 1.80 6.79
CA GLN A 192 13.24 0.83 5.90
C GLN A 192 12.23 0.18 4.94
N TRP A 193 11.05 -0.16 5.43
CA TRP A 193 9.99 -0.73 4.62
C TRP A 193 9.44 0.28 3.60
N LEU A 194 9.23 1.54 3.99
CA LEU A 194 8.83 2.61 3.06
C LEU A 194 9.89 2.82 1.98
N GLU A 195 11.17 2.85 2.35
CA GLU A 195 12.26 2.94 1.38
C GLU A 195 12.22 1.78 0.39
N THR A 196 11.93 0.56 0.88
CA THR A 196 11.76 -0.62 0.03
C THR A 196 10.62 -0.42 -0.96
N LEU A 197 9.46 0.09 -0.53
CA LEU A 197 8.31 0.35 -1.39
C LEU A 197 8.56 1.45 -2.42
N ILE A 198 9.23 2.52 -2.03
CA ILE A 198 9.58 3.62 -2.93
C ILE A 198 10.56 3.14 -4.01
N ARG A 199 11.48 2.24 -3.65
CA ARG A 199 12.45 1.64 -4.57
C ARG A 199 11.89 0.45 -5.35
N LEU A 200 10.73 -0.09 -4.96
CA LEU A 200 10.12 -1.28 -5.55
C LEU A 200 9.99 -1.17 -7.08
N PRO A 201 9.48 -0.07 -7.68
CA PRO A 201 9.39 0.03 -9.14
C PRO A 201 10.74 -0.09 -9.85
N ALA A 202 11.80 0.52 -9.28
CA ALA A 202 13.15 0.43 -9.85
C ALA A 202 13.70 -1.00 -9.74
N ARG A 203 13.48 -1.67 -8.60
CA ARG A 203 13.87 -3.06 -8.40
C ARG A 203 13.11 -4.02 -9.31
N ILE A 204 11.81 -3.79 -9.55
CA ILE A 204 11.03 -4.60 -10.50
C ILE A 204 11.60 -4.45 -11.91
N ILE A 205 11.90 -3.21 -12.33
CA ILE A 205 12.51 -2.96 -13.65
C ILE A 205 13.87 -3.65 -13.79
N GLU A 206 14.69 -3.61 -12.75
CA GLU A 206 16.00 -4.26 -12.70
C GLU A 206 15.88 -5.79 -12.73
N VAL A 207 15.08 -6.36 -11.82
CA VAL A 207 14.88 -7.81 -11.70
C VAL A 207 14.24 -8.39 -12.95
N LEU A 208 13.19 -7.76 -13.50
CA LEU A 208 12.57 -8.23 -14.73
C LEU A 208 13.37 -7.85 -16.00
N ALA A 209 14.46 -7.09 -15.84
CA ALA A 209 15.28 -6.47 -16.88
C ALA A 209 14.44 -5.84 -18.01
N LEU A 210 13.55 -4.92 -17.63
CA LEU A 210 12.64 -4.27 -18.56
C LEU A 210 13.42 -3.30 -19.45
N GLY A 211 13.40 -3.56 -20.76
CA GLY A 211 14.01 -2.70 -21.78
C GLY A 211 13.20 -1.43 -22.06
N PRO A 212 13.80 -0.44 -22.74
CA PRO A 212 13.12 0.80 -23.10
C PRO A 212 11.84 0.53 -23.92
N ALA A 213 10.78 1.28 -23.63
CA ALA A 213 9.63 1.33 -24.53
C ALA A 213 10.10 1.95 -25.86
N SER A 214 10.08 1.18 -26.95
CA SER A 214 10.27 1.73 -28.29
C SER A 214 9.14 2.72 -28.55
N ARG A 215 9.48 4.00 -28.78
CA ARG A 215 8.50 5.00 -29.22
C ARG A 215 8.29 4.98 -30.74
N SER A 216 8.71 3.92 -31.43
CA SER A 216 8.63 3.79 -32.88
C SER A 216 7.83 2.54 -33.26
N GLY A 217 6.69 2.78 -33.90
CA GLY A 217 5.70 1.77 -34.27
C GLY A 217 4.31 2.15 -33.80
N MET A 218 3.80 3.32 -34.20
CA MET A 218 2.35 3.53 -34.32
C MET A 218 1.82 2.59 -35.41
N ALA A 219 1.75 1.30 -35.12
CA ALA A 219 0.61 0.53 -35.55
C ALA A 219 -0.47 0.83 -34.50
N SER A 220 -1.56 1.43 -34.96
CA SER A 220 -2.81 1.59 -34.22
C SER A 220 -3.08 0.36 -33.35
N PRO A 221 -3.55 0.49 -32.09
CA PRO A 221 -3.61 -0.64 -31.20
C PRO A 221 -4.84 -1.48 -31.56
N ALA A 222 -4.69 -2.37 -32.54
CA ALA A 222 -5.81 -3.12 -33.10
C ALA A 222 -6.13 -4.44 -32.37
N GLY A 223 -5.20 -4.99 -31.59
CA GLY A 223 -5.41 -6.23 -30.84
C GLY A 223 -5.71 -6.03 -29.36
N PRO A 224 -4.68 -5.81 -28.50
CA PRO A 224 -4.85 -5.79 -27.05
C PRO A 224 -5.52 -4.52 -26.52
N ALA A 225 -5.48 -3.39 -27.24
CA ALA A 225 -6.33 -2.27 -26.86
C ALA A 225 -7.81 -2.56 -27.09
N ARG A 226 -8.22 -3.59 -27.84
CA ARG A 226 -9.64 -3.96 -27.96
C ARG A 226 -10.11 -4.84 -26.80
N LEU A 227 -9.23 -5.69 -26.25
CA LEU A 227 -9.46 -6.45 -25.01
C LEU A 227 -9.34 -5.57 -23.75
N LEU A 228 -8.50 -4.55 -23.80
CA LEU A 228 -8.41 -3.48 -22.79
C LEU A 228 -9.53 -2.42 -22.96
N ALA A 229 -9.98 -2.13 -24.18
CA ALA A 229 -11.02 -1.13 -24.49
C ALA A 229 -12.42 -1.70 -24.72
N ALA A 230 -12.65 -2.99 -24.46
CA ALA A 230 -13.95 -3.47 -24.03
C ALA A 230 -14.18 -2.89 -22.63
N ALA A 231 -14.37 -1.56 -22.58
CA ALA A 231 -14.32 -0.77 -21.37
C ALA A 231 -15.35 -1.36 -20.40
N PRO A 232 -14.91 -1.95 -19.27
CA PRO A 232 -15.84 -2.20 -18.19
C PRO A 232 -16.47 -0.85 -17.80
N ALA A 233 -17.70 -0.89 -17.27
CA ALA A 233 -18.43 0.30 -16.84
C ALA A 233 -17.50 1.32 -16.13
N PRO A 234 -17.69 2.63 -16.34
CA PRO A 234 -16.75 3.65 -15.86
C PRO A 234 -16.43 3.44 -14.38
N VAL A 235 -15.16 3.12 -14.09
CA VAL A 235 -14.70 2.90 -12.72
C VAL A 235 -14.71 4.22 -11.98
N ASN A 236 -15.41 4.25 -10.85
CA ASN A 236 -15.42 5.40 -9.96
C ASN A 236 -14.13 5.45 -9.15
N VAL A 237 -13.25 6.39 -9.49
CA VAL A 237 -12.02 6.65 -8.73
C VAL A 237 -12.35 7.59 -7.58
N THR A 238 -12.24 7.09 -6.36
CA THR A 238 -12.47 7.84 -5.12
C THR A 238 -11.18 7.87 -4.30
N ALA A 239 -11.06 8.86 -3.41
CA ALA A 239 -9.97 8.85 -2.45
C ALA A 239 -10.27 7.80 -1.37
N ALA A 240 -9.27 7.02 -0.96
CA ALA A 240 -9.45 6.13 0.18
C ALA A 240 -9.78 6.93 1.45
N ALA A 241 -10.65 6.35 2.29
CA ALA A 241 -11.03 6.94 3.56
C ALA A 241 -9.77 7.24 4.41
N ASP A 242 -9.84 8.31 5.20
CA ASP A 242 -8.77 8.73 6.11
C ASP A 242 -8.56 7.64 7.21
N GLU A 243 -7.78 6.59 6.93
CA GLU A 243 -7.31 5.66 7.97
C GLU A 243 -6.10 6.25 8.75
N PRO A 244 -6.02 6.02 10.07
CA PRO A 244 -4.91 6.46 10.93
C PRO A 244 -3.51 6.00 10.49
N PHE A 245 -2.46 6.78 10.82
CA PHE A 245 -1.00 6.45 10.72
C PHE A 245 -0.35 6.41 9.33
N THR A 246 0.31 7.49 8.97
CA THR A 246 0.77 7.87 7.63
C THR A 246 1.48 9.25 7.64
N GLY A 247 2.66 9.43 8.24
CA GLY A 247 3.26 10.79 8.36
C GLY A 247 4.68 10.79 8.90
N GLY A 248 5.38 11.91 8.69
CA GLY A 248 6.77 12.09 9.04
C GLY A 248 7.05 11.96 10.53
N LEU A 249 8.18 11.34 10.83
CA LEU A 249 8.69 11.07 12.17
C LEU A 249 8.59 12.23 13.16
N SER A 250 8.90 13.44 12.72
CA SER A 250 8.84 14.64 13.57
C SER A 250 7.43 14.98 14.02
N ARG A 251 6.39 14.68 13.22
CA ARG A 251 4.98 14.88 13.59
C ARG A 251 4.44 13.76 14.47
N ILE A 252 4.98 12.55 14.33
CA ILE A 252 4.71 11.45 15.25
C ILE A 252 5.27 11.81 16.63
N VAL A 253 6.53 12.26 16.67
CA VAL A 253 7.17 12.71 17.92
C VAL A 253 6.47 13.93 18.52
N ALA A 254 6.00 14.90 17.72
CA ALA A 254 5.28 16.05 18.25
C ALA A 254 3.86 15.72 18.75
N GLY A 255 3.10 14.89 18.00
CA GLY A 255 1.72 14.54 18.35
C GLY A 255 1.60 13.46 19.42
N VAL A 256 2.43 12.42 19.35
CA VAL A 256 2.51 11.36 20.36
C VAL A 256 3.31 11.83 21.56
N GLY A 257 4.37 12.63 21.38
CA GLY A 257 5.20 13.13 22.48
C GLY A 257 4.41 13.98 23.46
N MET A 258 3.60 14.93 22.99
CA MET A 258 2.74 15.72 23.89
C MET A 258 1.72 14.84 24.61
N ALA A 259 1.08 13.89 23.92
CA ALA A 259 0.14 12.96 24.54
C ALA A 259 0.81 12.08 25.60
N LEU A 260 2.00 11.55 25.31
CA LEU A 260 2.81 10.77 26.25
C LEU A 260 3.29 11.61 27.42
N ILE A 261 3.65 12.88 27.22
CA ILE A 261 4.02 13.80 28.29
C ILE A 261 2.85 13.98 29.25
N TYR A 262 1.62 14.18 28.76
CA TYR A 262 0.42 14.27 29.60
C TYR A 262 0.12 12.95 30.33
N ILE A 263 0.28 11.81 29.66
CA ILE A 263 0.09 10.51 30.30
C ILE A 263 1.14 10.28 31.40
N ALA A 264 2.40 10.56 31.10
CA ALA A 264 3.53 10.40 32.03
C ALA A 264 3.44 11.38 33.21
N SER A 265 3.10 12.64 32.98
CA SER A 265 2.89 13.61 34.06
C SER A 265 1.68 13.21 34.90
N GLY A 266 0.59 12.78 34.27
CA GLY A 266 -0.61 12.34 34.97
C GLY A 266 -0.37 11.09 35.82
N THR A 267 0.37 10.10 35.32
CA THR A 267 0.73 8.91 36.10
C THR A 267 1.71 9.22 37.22
N LEU A 268 2.70 10.09 36.99
CA LEU A 268 3.66 10.50 38.02
C LEU A 268 2.98 11.25 39.18
N PHE A 269 2.26 12.34 38.87
CA PHE A 269 1.66 13.19 39.91
C PHE A 269 0.41 12.55 40.53
N GLY A 270 -0.41 11.84 39.73
CA GLY A 270 -1.53 11.06 40.25
C GLY A 270 -1.07 9.88 41.11
N GLY A 271 -0.01 9.19 40.71
CA GLY A 271 0.60 8.10 41.49
C GLY A 271 1.21 8.59 42.80
N LEU A 272 1.93 9.72 42.78
CA LEU A 272 2.48 10.33 44.00
C LEU A 272 1.37 10.78 44.96
N ALA A 273 0.29 11.37 44.44
CA ALA A 273 -0.87 11.74 45.24
C ALA A 273 -1.57 10.51 45.86
N ALA A 274 -1.75 9.44 45.08
CA ALA A 274 -2.31 8.18 45.58
C ALA A 274 -1.43 7.57 46.68
N PHE A 275 -0.10 7.62 46.51
CA PHE A 275 0.86 7.11 47.49
C PHE A 275 0.78 7.87 48.82
N PHE A 276 0.81 9.20 48.81
CA PHE A 276 0.70 9.99 50.04
C PHE A 276 -0.68 9.91 50.67
N GLY A 277 -1.75 9.84 49.86
CA GLY A 277 -3.10 9.59 50.35
C GLY A 277 -3.20 8.25 51.09
N TRP A 278 -2.64 7.20 50.50
CA TRP A 278 -2.57 5.88 51.14
C TRP A 278 -1.74 5.90 52.44
N MET A 279 -0.60 6.59 52.45
CA MET A 279 0.26 6.71 53.63
C MET A 279 -0.45 7.39 54.80
N ILE A 280 -1.09 8.54 54.56
CA ILE A 280 -1.85 9.28 55.60
C ILE A 280 -3.03 8.44 56.11
N LEU A 281 -3.79 7.82 55.21
CA LEU A 281 -4.92 6.97 55.59
C LEU A 281 -4.49 5.73 56.38
N ARG A 282 -3.28 5.21 56.12
CA ARG A 282 -2.72 4.07 56.84
C ARG A 282 -2.27 4.43 58.25
N GLU A 283 -1.73 5.63 58.45
CA GLU A 283 -1.21 6.07 59.75
C GLU A 283 -2.28 6.71 60.64
N GLU A 284 -3.09 7.61 60.08
CA GLU A 284 -4.07 8.41 60.84
C GLU A 284 -5.51 7.90 60.69
N GLY A 285 -5.76 6.94 59.79
CA GLY A 285 -7.08 6.38 59.52
C GLY A 285 -7.98 7.28 58.67
N TRP A 286 -9.20 6.81 58.42
CA TRP A 286 -10.19 7.52 57.58
C TRP A 286 -10.66 8.87 58.17
N SER A 287 -10.47 9.09 59.47
CA SER A 287 -10.77 10.37 60.13
C SER A 287 -9.89 11.53 59.66
N ALA A 288 -8.68 11.25 59.16
CA ALA A 288 -7.76 12.26 58.65
C ALA A 288 -8.20 12.92 57.34
N ILE A 289 -9.22 12.36 56.67
CA ILE A 289 -9.78 12.96 55.45
C ILE A 289 -10.32 14.35 55.71
N VAL A 290 -10.92 14.57 56.88
CA VAL A 290 -11.55 15.83 57.26
C VAL A 290 -10.64 16.56 58.25
N GLY A 291 -10.02 17.66 57.81
CA GLY A 291 -9.20 18.54 58.66
C GLY A 291 -7.69 18.45 58.42
N ASN A 292 -7.19 17.47 57.66
CA ASN A 292 -5.78 17.40 57.29
C ASN A 292 -5.46 18.40 56.15
N ALA A 293 -4.48 19.28 56.38
CA ALA A 293 -4.10 20.33 55.43
C ALA A 293 -3.57 19.80 54.08
N PHE A 294 -3.10 18.55 54.02
CA PHE A 294 -2.56 17.93 52.80
C PHE A 294 -3.60 17.21 51.96
N MET A 295 -4.77 16.87 52.52
CA MET A 295 -5.86 16.18 51.79
C MET A 295 -6.35 16.95 50.54
N PRO A 296 -6.53 18.29 50.58
CA PRO A 296 -6.88 19.06 49.38
C PRO A 296 -5.82 18.95 48.28
N MET A 297 -4.53 18.93 48.64
CA MET A 297 -3.42 18.80 47.70
C MET A 297 -3.38 17.40 47.06
N ILE A 298 -3.65 16.35 47.85
CA ILE A 298 -3.76 14.98 47.36
C ILE A 298 -4.94 14.83 46.39
N ALA A 299 -6.10 15.37 46.75
CA ALA A 299 -7.27 15.38 45.88
C ALA A 299 -6.99 16.09 44.55
N LEU A 300 -6.31 17.25 44.59
CA LEU A 300 -5.87 17.98 43.39
C LEU A 300 -4.88 17.15 42.54
N GLY A 301 -3.93 16.45 43.17
CA GLY A 301 -2.98 15.59 42.47
C GLY A 301 -3.63 14.39 41.78
N LEU A 302 -4.62 13.76 42.43
CA LEU A 302 -5.42 12.69 41.82
C LEU A 302 -6.27 13.19 40.66
N LEU A 303 -6.93 14.35 40.84
CA LEU A 303 -7.77 14.95 39.81
C LEU A 303 -6.95 15.39 38.59
N TYR A 304 -5.77 15.98 38.82
CA TYR A 304 -4.80 16.26 37.78
C TYR A 304 -4.34 14.97 37.09
N GLY A 305 -4.00 13.93 37.86
CA GLY A 305 -3.55 12.65 37.32
C GLY A 305 -4.54 12.02 36.36
N ILE A 306 -5.80 11.89 36.79
CA ILE A 306 -6.90 11.36 35.98
C ILE A 306 -7.13 12.24 34.75
N GLY A 307 -7.18 13.57 34.93
CA GLY A 307 -7.41 14.52 33.84
C GLY A 307 -6.30 14.51 32.78
N ALA A 308 -5.04 14.48 33.20
CA ALA A 308 -3.89 14.48 32.30
C ALA A 308 -3.75 13.15 31.54
N VAL A 309 -3.97 12.00 32.20
CA VAL A 309 -4.02 10.71 31.53
C VAL A 309 -5.19 10.65 30.53
N GLY A 310 -6.38 11.09 30.93
CA GLY A 310 -7.56 11.14 30.06
C GLY A 310 -7.36 12.06 28.86
N PHE A 311 -6.78 13.25 29.06
CA PHE A 311 -6.48 14.18 27.98
C PHE A 311 -5.40 13.66 27.03
N GLY A 312 -4.35 13.05 27.57
CA GLY A 312 -3.33 12.38 26.77
C GLY A 312 -3.89 11.22 25.95
N ALA A 313 -4.75 10.40 26.54
CA ALA A 313 -5.45 9.32 25.84
C ALA A 313 -6.40 9.84 24.75
N MET A 314 -7.17 10.89 25.03
CA MET A 314 -8.03 11.57 24.05
C MET A 314 -7.20 12.15 22.91
N ARG A 315 -6.08 12.82 23.20
CA ARG A 315 -5.14 13.35 22.19
C ARG A 315 -4.56 12.23 21.33
N LEU A 316 -4.20 11.10 21.92
CA LEU A 316 -3.74 9.91 21.20
C LEU A 316 -4.85 9.38 20.27
N PHE A 317 -6.07 9.24 20.79
CA PHE A 317 -7.25 8.81 20.02
C PHE A 317 -7.60 9.77 18.88
N THR A 318 -7.56 11.07 19.14
CA THR A 318 -7.85 12.10 18.14
C THR A 318 -6.76 12.14 17.06
N PHE A 319 -5.50 11.98 17.47
CA PHE A 319 -4.36 11.85 16.59
C PHE A 319 -4.51 10.63 15.69
N VAL A 320 -4.86 9.46 16.25
CA VAL A 320 -5.23 8.26 15.48
C VAL A 320 -6.29 8.64 14.43
N ARG A 321 -7.42 9.25 14.84
CA ARG A 321 -8.53 9.60 13.93
C ARG A 321 -8.21 10.61 12.82
N THR A 322 -7.27 11.53 13.03
CA THR A 322 -7.09 12.72 12.15
C THR A 322 -5.83 12.70 11.31
N TRP A 323 -5.05 11.62 11.41
CA TRP A 323 -3.73 11.53 10.82
C TRP A 323 -3.77 11.28 9.30
N ARG A 324 -2.93 11.99 8.52
CA ARG A 324 -2.99 12.10 7.04
C ARG A 324 -1.66 11.77 6.31
N GLY A 325 -1.68 10.73 5.45
CA GLY A 325 -0.75 10.32 4.34
C GLY A 325 0.78 10.57 4.46
N PRO A 326 1.70 9.56 4.51
CA PRO A 326 3.13 9.78 4.81
C PRO A 326 3.85 10.43 3.64
N LEU A 327 3.38 10.14 2.43
CA LEU A 327 3.92 10.67 1.20
C LEU A 327 3.42 12.08 0.87
N ARG A 328 2.37 12.57 1.56
CA ARG A 328 1.81 13.91 1.31
C ARG A 328 2.81 15.04 1.60
N GLY A 329 3.83 14.77 2.41
CA GLY A 329 4.88 15.73 2.79
C GLY A 329 6.25 15.48 2.15
N LEU A 330 6.42 14.44 1.32
CA LEU A 330 7.72 14.17 0.68
C LEU A 330 7.87 15.06 -0.56
N PRO A 331 8.86 15.98 -0.58
CA PRO A 331 9.11 16.77 -1.78
C PRO A 331 9.53 15.85 -2.93
N ALA A 332 9.11 16.19 -4.16
CA ALA A 332 9.42 15.42 -5.37
C ALA A 332 10.94 15.21 -5.59
N SER A 333 11.79 16.03 -4.96
CA SER A 333 13.25 15.93 -4.98
C SER A 333 13.84 14.83 -4.09
N GLY A 334 13.08 14.28 -3.14
CA GLY A 334 13.53 13.18 -2.26
C GLY A 334 13.39 11.78 -2.85
N TRP A 335 12.86 11.67 -4.08
CA TRP A 335 12.57 10.40 -4.74
C TRP A 335 13.79 9.88 -5.49
N PRO A 336 14.15 8.58 -5.36
CA PRO A 336 15.21 7.96 -6.17
C PRO A 336 14.95 8.19 -7.67
N GLY A 337 15.88 8.83 -8.37
CA GLY A 337 15.76 9.13 -9.81
C GLY A 337 15.03 10.43 -10.16
N ALA A 338 14.66 11.27 -9.18
CA ALA A 338 14.29 12.66 -9.46
C ALA A 338 15.54 13.43 -9.93
N ARG A 339 15.71 13.58 -11.25
CA ARG A 339 16.73 14.50 -11.78
C ARG A 339 16.45 15.88 -11.18
N ARG A 340 17.46 16.47 -10.53
CA ARG A 340 17.46 17.92 -10.29
C ARG A 340 17.34 18.57 -11.66
N ARG A 341 16.19 19.18 -11.96
CA ARG A 341 16.12 20.15 -13.04
C ARG A 341 16.90 21.37 -12.53
N THR A 342 18.16 21.46 -12.95
CA THR A 342 18.85 22.75 -13.09
C THR A 342 18.26 23.45 -14.30
#